data_AF-A0A4R8L308-F1
#
_entry.id   AF-A0A4R8L308-F1
#
_cell.length_a   1.000
_cell.length_b   1.000
_cell.length_c   1.000
_cell.angle_alpha   90.00
_cell.angle_beta   90.00
_cell.angle_gamma   90.00
#
_symmetry.space_group_name_H-M   'P 1'
#
loop_
_entity.id
_entity.type
_entity.pdbx_description
1 polymer ?
#
loop_
_entity_poly.entity_id
_entity_poly.type
_entity_poly.pdbx_seq_one_letter_code
_entity_poly.pdbx_strand_id
1 'polypeptide(L)'
;MKYFFDRLKEERKRLGLNQDEFAALGGVKKGAQFNYENGSRTPDSDYLAAVAAAGVDVLYLLTGEHALSALPADEHELLTGYRKLDIRAKARVLGVVEGSVEPSATPPSRSVERNTQMVFHGKVGQQIHGDITAPQTINVGRKKKSPT
;
A
#
# COMPACT_ATOMS: atom_id res chain seq x y z
N MET A 1 -24.91 -13.08 25.40
CA MET A 1 -24.24 -11.80 25.08
C MET A 1 -23.26 -11.51 26.19
N LYS A 2 -21.96 -11.36 25.91
CA LYS A 2 -20.96 -11.02 26.95
C LYS A 2 -21.03 -9.52 27.24
N TYR A 3 -20.73 -9.12 28.47
CA TYR A 3 -20.65 -7.69 28.82
C TYR A 3 -19.26 -7.13 28.52
N PHE A 4 -19.16 -5.80 28.49
CA PHE A 4 -17.90 -5.09 28.27
C PHE A 4 -16.80 -5.54 29.25
N PHE A 5 -17.13 -5.67 30.54
CA PHE A 5 -16.18 -6.04 31.59
C PHE A 5 -15.64 -7.47 31.44
N ASP A 6 -16.45 -8.40 30.90
CA ASP A 6 -16.01 -9.75 30.57
C ASP A 6 -14.95 -9.72 29.47
N ARG A 7 -15.21 -8.95 28.41
CA ARG A 7 -14.28 -8.79 27.28
C ARG A 7 -12.99 -8.08 27.69
N LEU A 8 -13.07 -7.10 28.59
CA LEU A 8 -11.89 -6.42 29.14
C LEU A 8 -10.99 -7.42 29.88
N LYS A 9 -11.58 -8.30 30.69
CA LYS A 9 -10.87 -9.35 31.40
C LYS A 9 -10.27 -10.39 30.44
N GLU A 10 -10.96 -10.71 29.35
CA GLU A 10 -10.47 -11.61 28.31
C GLU A 10 -9.28 -11.02 27.57
N GLU A 11 -9.34 -9.76 27.14
CA GLU A 11 -8.22 -9.08 26.47
C GLU A 11 -6.99 -8.98 27.36
N ARG A 12 -7.17 -8.66 28.65
CA ARG A 12 -6.05 -8.71 29.60
C ARG A 12 -5.41 -10.10 29.66
N LYS A 13 -6.23 -11.14 29.77
CA LYS A 13 -5.74 -12.53 29.82
C LYS A 13 -5.07 -12.94 28.51
N ARG A 14 -5.58 -12.49 27.36
CA ARG A 14 -4.98 -12.73 26.03
C ARG A 14 -3.56 -12.18 25.95
N LEU A 15 -3.31 -11.03 26.58
CA LEU A 15 -1.99 -10.43 26.68
C LEU A 15 -1.11 -11.07 27.78
N GLY A 16 -1.64 -12.01 28.55
CA GLY A 16 -0.89 -12.69 29.63
C GLY A 16 -0.63 -11.82 30.86
N LEU A 17 -1.35 -10.70 31.00
CA LEU A 17 -1.08 -9.70 32.04
C LEU A 17 -1.94 -9.93 33.29
N ASN A 18 -1.37 -9.61 34.45
CA ASN A 18 -2.12 -9.52 35.70
C ASN A 18 -2.86 -8.15 35.80
N GLN A 19 -3.74 -8.00 36.79
CA GLN A 19 -4.55 -6.78 36.93
C GLN A 19 -3.74 -5.51 37.21
N ASP A 20 -2.59 -5.62 37.87
CA ASP A 20 -1.74 -4.47 38.20
C ASP A 20 -0.97 -4.01 36.95
N GLU A 21 -0.39 -4.95 36.21
CA GLU A 21 0.30 -4.68 34.94
C GLU A 21 -0.65 -4.04 33.92
N PHE A 22 -1.87 -4.56 33.81
CA PHE A 22 -2.86 -4.04 32.88
C PHE A 22 -3.41 -2.67 33.31
N ALA A 23 -3.56 -2.44 34.61
CA ALA A 23 -3.93 -1.13 35.14
C ALA A 23 -2.86 -0.07 34.79
N ALA A 24 -1.58 -0.44 34.88
CA ALA A 24 -0.47 0.45 34.54
C ALA A 24 -0.50 0.88 33.06
N LEU A 25 -0.90 0.00 32.14
CA LEU A 25 -1.09 0.35 30.72
C LEU A 25 -2.14 1.45 30.52
N GLY A 26 -3.22 1.40 31.31
CA GLY A 26 -4.28 2.40 31.28
C GLY A 26 -4.01 3.63 32.14
N GLY A 27 -2.83 3.75 32.77
CA GLY A 27 -2.50 4.87 33.67
C GLY A 27 -3.33 4.91 34.95
N VAL A 28 -3.90 3.78 35.37
CA VAL A 28 -4.77 3.68 36.55
C VAL A 28 -4.20 2.74 37.61
N LYS A 29 -4.78 2.77 38.82
CA LYS A 29 -4.43 1.84 39.90
C LYS A 29 -5.13 0.50 39.71
N LYS A 30 -4.55 -0.59 40.22
CA LYS A 30 -5.15 -1.94 40.25
C LYS A 30 -6.62 -1.98 40.72
N GLY A 31 -6.98 -1.16 41.72
CA GLY A 31 -8.34 -1.07 42.22
C GLY A 31 -9.34 -0.54 41.19
N ALA A 32 -8.94 0.42 40.34
CA ALA A 32 -9.76 0.88 39.23
C ALA A 32 -9.95 -0.25 38.20
N GLN A 33 -8.88 -0.98 37.88
CA GLN A 33 -8.95 -2.12 36.97
C GLN A 33 -9.88 -3.23 37.48
N PHE A 34 -9.81 -3.54 38.78
CA PHE A 34 -10.74 -4.48 39.41
C PHE A 34 -12.20 -4.02 39.25
N ASN A 35 -12.48 -2.73 39.46
CA ASN A 35 -13.82 -2.16 39.29
C ASN A 35 -14.29 -2.15 37.83
N TYR A 36 -13.37 -2.03 36.87
CA TYR A 36 -13.71 -2.19 35.46
C TYR A 36 -14.03 -3.64 35.11
N GLU A 37 -13.25 -4.61 35.60
CA GLU A 37 -13.44 -6.03 35.30
C GLU A 37 -14.62 -6.68 36.04
N ASN A 38 -15.15 -6.04 37.08
CA ASN A 38 -16.34 -6.50 37.80
C ASN A 38 -17.63 -5.75 37.38
N GLY A 39 -17.51 -4.77 36.49
CA GLY A 39 -18.63 -3.97 35.97
C GLY A 39 -19.16 -2.88 36.90
N SER A 40 -18.52 -2.62 38.05
CA SER A 40 -18.93 -1.53 38.96
C SER A 40 -18.61 -0.14 38.44
N ARG A 41 -17.65 -0.03 37.52
CA ARG A 41 -17.28 1.23 36.86
C ARG A 41 -16.96 0.95 35.39
N THR A 42 -17.16 1.97 34.55
CA THR A 42 -16.76 1.94 33.15
C THR A 42 -15.46 2.75 32.95
N PRO A 43 -14.48 2.25 32.19
CA PRO A 43 -13.32 3.04 31.80
C PRO A 43 -13.71 4.19 30.87
N ASP A 44 -12.90 5.25 30.86
CA ASP A 44 -13.07 6.38 29.94
C ASP A 44 -12.31 6.17 28.63
N SER A 45 -12.45 7.12 27.71
CA SER A 45 -11.79 7.09 26.40
C SER A 45 -10.27 7.13 26.51
N ASP A 46 -9.72 7.84 27.49
CA ASP A 46 -8.27 8.01 27.66
C ASP A 46 -7.63 6.68 28.09
N TYR A 47 -8.27 5.98 29.04
CA TYR A 47 -7.91 4.61 29.39
C TYR A 47 -7.96 3.69 28.16
N LEU A 48 -9.02 3.75 27.35
CA LEU A 48 -9.18 2.92 26.15
C LEU A 48 -8.08 3.20 25.11
N ALA A 49 -7.73 4.46 24.89
CA ALA A 49 -6.66 4.85 23.99
C ALA A 49 -5.29 4.33 24.47
N ALA A 50 -5.03 4.42 25.77
CA ALA A 50 -3.78 3.96 26.37
C ALA A 50 -3.61 2.43 26.24
N VAL A 51 -4.65 1.66 26.54
CA VAL A 51 -4.59 0.19 26.38
C VAL A 51 -4.61 -0.26 24.92
N ALA A 52 -5.21 0.51 24.01
CA ALA A 52 -5.13 0.25 22.57
C ALA A 52 -3.68 0.32 22.07
N ALA A 53 -2.92 1.32 22.52
CA ALA A 53 -1.50 1.46 22.20
C ALA A 53 -0.66 0.26 22.71
N ALA A 54 -1.14 -0.41 23.76
CA ALA A 54 -0.55 -1.64 24.30
C ALA A 54 -1.05 -2.93 23.61
N GLY A 55 -1.86 -2.82 22.55
CA GLY A 55 -2.29 -3.96 21.74
C GLY A 55 -3.59 -4.62 22.17
N VAL A 56 -4.42 -3.94 22.99
CA VAL A 56 -5.80 -4.36 23.28
C VAL A 56 -6.70 -4.11 22.07
N ASP A 57 -7.55 -5.07 21.73
CA ASP A 57 -8.56 -4.97 20.69
C ASP A 57 -9.78 -4.18 21.23
N VAL A 58 -9.74 -2.85 21.10
CA VAL A 58 -10.83 -1.97 21.58
C VAL A 58 -12.13 -2.20 20.80
N LEU A 59 -12.06 -2.61 19.53
CA LEU A 59 -13.27 -2.97 18.79
C LEU A 59 -13.97 -4.14 19.48
N TYR A 60 -13.20 -5.20 19.78
CA TYR A 60 -13.72 -6.34 20.54
C TYR A 60 -14.32 -5.91 21.87
N LEU A 61 -13.65 -5.03 22.63
CA LEU A 61 -14.20 -4.54 23.90
C LEU A 61 -15.58 -3.90 23.74
N LEU A 62 -15.77 -3.08 22.70
CA LEU A 62 -17.01 -2.33 22.51
C LEU A 62 -18.11 -3.17 21.86
N THR A 63 -17.81 -3.92 20.80
CA THR A 63 -18.80 -4.59 19.95
C THR A 63 -18.92 -6.09 20.23
N GLY A 64 -17.88 -6.71 20.78
CA GLY A 64 -17.75 -8.17 20.88
C GLY A 64 -17.26 -8.84 19.61
N GLU A 65 -16.92 -8.07 18.58
CA GLU A 65 -16.32 -8.57 17.34
C GLU A 65 -14.83 -8.23 17.32
N HIS A 66 -13.97 -9.23 17.08
CA HIS A 66 -12.54 -8.97 16.97
C HIS A 66 -12.24 -8.19 15.69
N ALA A 67 -11.30 -7.26 15.77
CA ALA A 67 -10.83 -6.51 14.59
C ALA A 67 -10.32 -7.45 13.48
N LEU A 68 -9.76 -8.61 13.86
CA LEU A 68 -9.32 -9.65 12.93
C LEU A 68 -10.46 -10.47 12.32
N SER A 69 -11.60 -10.63 13.01
CA SER A 69 -12.78 -11.32 12.48
C SER A 69 -13.68 -10.43 11.64
N ALA A 70 -13.49 -9.10 11.71
CA ALA A 70 -14.11 -8.15 10.79
C ALA A 70 -13.45 -8.15 9.40
N LEU A 71 -12.32 -8.84 9.24
CA LEU A 71 -11.63 -8.96 7.96
C LEU A 71 -12.13 -10.17 7.18
N PRO A 72 -12.29 -10.05 5.86
CA PRO A 72 -12.44 -11.19 4.95
C PRO A 72 -11.38 -12.28 5.20
N ALA A 73 -11.73 -13.54 4.91
CA ALA A 73 -10.89 -14.69 5.24
C ALA A 73 -9.50 -14.64 4.56
N ASP A 74 -9.46 -14.13 3.33
CA ASP A 74 -8.24 -13.89 2.56
C ASP A 74 -7.36 -12.79 3.19
N GLU A 75 -7.94 -11.69 3.64
CA GLU A 75 -7.21 -10.63 4.36
C GLU A 75 -6.64 -11.14 5.69
N HIS A 76 -7.40 -11.96 6.42
CA HIS A 76 -6.94 -12.58 7.67
C HIS A 76 -5.75 -13.54 7.44
N GLU A 77 -5.81 -14.36 6.39
CA GLU A 77 -4.72 -15.27 6.01
C GLU A 77 -3.46 -14.48 5.62
N LEU A 78 -3.63 -13.41 4.82
CA LEU A 78 -2.55 -12.52 4.41
C LEU A 78 -1.85 -11.88 5.62
N LEU A 79 -2.59 -11.31 6.57
CA LEU A 79 -2.02 -10.67 7.77
C LEU A 79 -1.32 -11.69 8.67
N THR A 80 -1.91 -12.88 8.84
CA THR A 80 -1.31 -13.96 9.64
C THR A 80 0.01 -14.42 9.03
N GLY A 81 0.07 -14.60 7.72
CA GLY A 81 1.30 -14.91 6.99
C GLY A 81 2.32 -13.79 7.10
N TYR A 82 1.92 -12.55 6.79
CA TYR A 82 2.78 -11.37 6.77
C TYR A 82 3.48 -11.12 8.11
N ARG A 83 2.77 -11.28 9.23
CA ARG A 83 3.35 -11.07 10.58
C ARG A 83 4.50 -12.04 10.91
N LYS A 84 4.49 -13.26 10.35
CA LYS A 84 5.52 -14.28 10.54
C LYS A 84 6.77 -14.07 9.66
N LEU A 85 6.71 -13.16 8.69
CA LEU A 85 7.81 -12.92 7.76
C LEU A 85 8.96 -12.13 8.38
N ASP A 86 10.18 -12.38 7.88
CA ASP A 86 11.33 -11.52 8.16
C ASP A 86 11.21 -10.15 7.46
N ILE A 87 12.10 -9.22 7.79
CA ILE A 87 12.04 -7.84 7.28
C ILE A 87 12.17 -7.76 5.75
N ARG A 88 12.97 -8.65 5.14
CA ARG A 88 13.17 -8.68 3.69
C ARG A 88 11.92 -9.20 2.98
N ALA A 89 11.29 -10.23 3.53
CA ALA A 89 10.08 -10.83 3.01
C ALA A 89 8.88 -9.89 3.15
N LYS A 90 8.76 -9.16 4.26
CA LYS A 90 7.77 -8.08 4.41
C LYS A 90 7.92 -7.01 3.34
N ALA A 91 9.16 -6.54 3.11
CA ALA A 91 9.43 -5.55 2.06
C ALA A 91 9.07 -6.05 0.66
N ARG A 92 9.29 -7.34 0.36
CA ARG A 92 8.86 -7.94 -0.92
C ARG A 92 7.34 -7.95 -1.07
N VAL A 93 6.60 -8.34 -0.02
CA VAL A 93 5.13 -8.33 -0.06
C VAL A 93 4.61 -6.90 -0.28
N LEU A 94 5.18 -5.90 0.42
CA LEU A 94 4.83 -4.50 0.16
C LEU A 94 5.10 -4.09 -1.28
N GLY A 95 6.28 -4.42 -1.83
CA GLY A 95 6.63 -4.06 -3.21
C GLY A 95 5.70 -4.70 -4.26
N VAL A 96 5.20 -5.92 -4.02
CA VAL A 96 4.18 -6.53 -4.88
C VAL A 96 2.87 -5.76 -4.81
N VAL A 97 2.42 -5.40 -3.61
CA VAL A 97 1.18 -4.62 -3.43
C VAL A 97 1.30 -3.26 -4.09
N GLU A 98 2.39 -2.53 -3.84
CA GLU A 98 2.67 -1.21 -4.43
C GLU A 98 2.77 -1.27 -5.96
N GLY A 99 3.47 -2.28 -6.50
CA GLY A 99 3.61 -2.47 -7.94
C GLY A 99 2.36 -2.97 -8.65
N SER A 100 1.38 -3.50 -7.91
CA SER A 100 0.09 -3.98 -8.44
C SER A 100 -1.00 -2.91 -8.39
N VAL A 101 -0.75 -1.74 -7.77
CA VAL A 101 -1.63 -0.58 -7.91
C VAL A 101 -1.47 -0.06 -9.32
N GLU A 102 -2.38 -0.44 -10.22
CA GLU A 102 -2.43 0.21 -11.53
C GLU A 102 -2.58 1.72 -11.31
N PRO A 103 -1.75 2.56 -11.95
CA PRO A 103 -2.01 3.99 -11.95
C PRO A 103 -3.39 4.16 -12.58
N SER A 104 -4.34 4.67 -11.80
CA SER A 104 -5.67 5.01 -12.28
C SER A 104 -5.53 5.78 -13.59
N ALA A 105 -6.17 5.24 -14.63
CA ALA A 105 -6.00 5.59 -16.03
C ALA A 105 -5.69 7.08 -16.28
N THR A 106 -4.45 7.37 -16.63
CA THR A 106 -4.11 8.63 -17.32
C THR A 106 -4.15 8.32 -18.82
N PRO A 107 -4.93 9.07 -19.64
CA PRO A 107 -5.05 8.81 -21.08
C PRO A 107 -3.68 8.91 -21.78
N PRO A 108 -3.49 8.24 -22.93
CA PRO A 108 -2.17 8.12 -23.55
C PRO A 108 -1.61 9.49 -23.88
N SER A 109 -0.52 9.83 -23.20
CA SER A 109 0.32 10.96 -23.58
C SER A 109 0.84 10.71 -24.99
N ARG A 110 0.60 11.67 -25.88
CA ARG A 110 1.07 11.75 -27.26
C ARG A 110 2.44 11.09 -27.43
N SER A 111 2.56 10.26 -28.46
CA SER A 111 3.83 9.74 -28.96
C SER A 111 4.85 10.88 -29.04
N VAL A 112 5.86 10.83 -28.16
CA VAL A 112 7.05 11.66 -28.31
C VAL A 112 7.79 11.10 -29.52
N GLU A 113 7.49 11.64 -30.69
CA GLU A 113 8.33 11.50 -31.87
C GLU A 113 9.72 12.03 -31.51
N ARG A 114 10.66 11.12 -31.25
CA ARG A 114 12.07 11.50 -31.17
C ARG A 114 12.50 11.93 -32.55
N ASN A 115 12.45 13.24 -32.80
CA ASN A 115 12.96 13.85 -34.01
C ASN A 115 14.49 13.66 -34.06
N THR A 116 14.92 12.50 -34.56
CA THR A 116 16.33 12.19 -34.76
C THR A 116 16.75 12.82 -36.08
N GLN A 117 17.16 14.08 -36.03
CA GLN A 117 17.63 14.81 -37.21
C GLN A 117 19.03 14.30 -37.59
N MET A 118 19.10 13.44 -38.62
CA MET A 118 20.38 12.98 -39.18
C MET A 118 21.01 14.12 -40.02
N VAL A 119 22.18 14.61 -39.59
CA VAL A 119 22.92 15.68 -40.27
C VAL A 119 23.93 15.07 -41.25
N PHE A 120 23.68 15.21 -42.55
CA PHE A 120 24.60 14.77 -43.59
C PHE A 120 25.59 15.88 -43.93
N HIS A 121 26.89 15.61 -43.80
CA HIS A 121 27.94 16.55 -44.19
C HIS A 121 28.30 16.30 -45.67
N GLY A 122 27.75 17.12 -46.57
CA GLY A 122 27.97 17.04 -48.02
C GLY A 122 26.96 17.90 -48.81
N LYS A 123 27.16 18.08 -50.12
CA LYS A 123 26.17 18.76 -50.98
C LYS A 123 24.98 17.82 -51.22
N VAL A 124 23.88 18.03 -50.52
CA VAL A 124 22.61 17.31 -50.70
C VAL A 124 21.66 18.18 -51.53
N GLY A 125 21.02 17.58 -52.55
CA GLY A 125 20.09 18.29 -53.44
C GLY A 125 18.72 18.55 -52.82
N GLN A 126 18.13 17.55 -52.15
CA GLN A 126 16.83 17.67 -51.50
C GLN A 126 16.80 16.79 -50.24
N GLN A 127 16.37 17.36 -49.11
CA GLN A 127 16.18 16.66 -47.83
C GLN A 127 14.72 16.83 -47.39
N ILE A 128 14.02 15.73 -47.18
CA ILE A 128 12.61 15.71 -46.72
C ILE A 128 12.60 15.18 -45.29
N HIS A 129 11.91 15.88 -44.39
CA HIS A 129 11.65 15.43 -43.02
C HIS A 129 10.16 15.11 -42.89
N GLY A 130 9.84 13.92 -42.37
CA GLY A 130 8.47 13.43 -42.21
C GLY A 130 8.08 12.33 -43.21
N ASP A 131 6.85 11.83 -43.08
CA ASP A 131 6.32 10.76 -43.92
C ASP A 131 5.94 11.25 -45.32
N ILE A 132 6.32 10.47 -46.34
CA ILE A 132 5.93 10.71 -47.72
C ILE A 132 4.80 9.75 -48.08
N THR A 133 3.59 10.26 -48.20
CA THR A 133 2.39 9.47 -48.50
C THR A 133 1.98 9.51 -49.98
N ALA A 134 2.76 10.19 -50.82
CA ALA A 134 2.50 10.34 -52.26
C ALA A 134 3.67 9.84 -53.13
N PRO A 135 3.43 9.34 -54.36
CA PRO A 135 4.49 8.86 -55.24
C PRO A 135 5.49 9.98 -55.58
N GLN A 136 6.80 9.66 -55.51
CA GLN A 136 7.88 10.60 -55.83
C GLN A 136 8.66 10.14 -57.06
N THR A 137 9.02 11.07 -57.95
CA THR A 137 9.91 10.81 -59.09
C THR A 137 11.29 11.40 -58.80
N ILE A 138 12.31 10.53 -58.71
CA ILE A 138 13.70 10.94 -58.47
C ILE A 138 14.44 10.95 -59.81
N ASN A 139 14.84 12.15 -60.25
CA ASN A 139 15.67 12.31 -61.45
C ASN A 139 17.15 12.08 -61.12
N VAL A 140 17.65 10.88 -61.44
CA VAL A 140 19.07 10.55 -61.34
C VAL A 140 19.80 11.02 -62.60
N GLY A 141 20.70 12.00 -62.46
CA GLY A 141 21.45 12.56 -63.59
C GLY A 141 22.28 11.50 -64.33
N ARG A 142 22.05 11.34 -65.64
CA ARG A 142 22.82 10.40 -66.48
C ARG A 142 24.16 11.04 -66.87
N LYS A 143 25.28 10.43 -66.48
CA LYS A 143 26.63 10.86 -66.89
C LYS A 143 26.73 10.77 -68.43
N LYS A 144 26.90 11.91 -69.12
CA LYS A 144 27.20 11.94 -70.57
C LYS A 144 28.52 11.21 -70.81
N LYS A 145 28.51 10.15 -71.64
CA LYS A 145 29.73 9.55 -72.19
C LYS A 145 30.29 10.53 -73.22
N SER A 146 31.50 11.01 -73.02
CA SER A 146 32.30 11.72 -74.03
C SER A 146 32.71 10.72 -75.13
N PRO A 147 32.57 11.07 -76.43
CA PRO A 147 33.12 10.26 -77.51
C PRO A 147 34.64 10.42 -77.58
N THR A 148 35.27 9.36 -78.09
CA THR A 148 36.71 9.06 -78.23
C THR A 148 37.56 10.20 -78.76
#